data_AF-B7S8X8-F1
#
_entry.id   AF-B7S8X8-F1
#
_cell.length_a   1.000
_cell.length_b   1.000
_cell.length_c   1.000
_cell.angle_alpha   90.00
_cell.angle_beta   90.00
_cell.angle_gamma   90.00
#
_symmetry.space_group_name_H-M   'P 1'
#
loop_
_entity.id
_entity.type
_entity.pdbx_description
1 polymer ?
#
loop_
_entity_poly.entity_id
_entity_poly.type
_entity_poly.pdbx_seq_one_letter_code
_entity_poly.pdbx_strand_id
1 'polypeptide(L)'
;MELSNFIICLEEVLAQRNSKGENFFHEAARSGSFSLITRFVPFIRGIGAAAGLNTPNYAGQLSIHVAAVTHRRWHAAKLIEILVELGADINGQESVEGNTALHIAVKQLDYALAEWLCSQPGIHLELRNAKNLSSLELALTNGNRKMIRVLKNGYSIKNTDSV
;
A
#
# COMPACT_ATOMS: atom_id res chain seq x y z
N MET A 1 -7.32 29.16 19.89
CA MET A 1 -6.98 27.74 20.01
C MET A 1 -5.47 27.67 19.95
N GLU A 2 -4.78 27.28 21.04
CA GLU A 2 -3.32 27.16 21.02
C GLU A 2 -2.91 26.06 20.01
N LEU A 3 -1.80 26.26 19.31
CA LEU A 3 -1.29 25.32 18.29
C LEU A 3 -1.12 23.89 18.86
N SER A 4 -0.77 23.78 20.14
CA SER A 4 -0.71 22.55 20.91
C SER A 4 -2.04 21.78 20.93
N ASN A 5 -3.15 22.46 21.22
CA ASN A 5 -4.48 21.82 21.28
C ASN A 5 -4.95 21.35 19.90
N PHE A 6 -4.55 22.03 18.83
CA PHE A 6 -4.85 21.59 17.46
C PHE A 6 -4.07 20.32 17.09
N ILE A 7 -2.78 20.24 17.43
CA ILE A 7 -1.95 19.05 17.18
C ILE A 7 -2.48 17.85 17.95
N ILE A 8 -2.79 18.01 19.24
CA ILE A 8 -3.35 16.92 20.08
C ILE A 8 -4.66 16.40 19.49
N CYS A 9 -5.58 17.29 19.12
CA CYS A 9 -6.85 16.90 18.51
C CYS A 9 -6.64 16.14 17.18
N LEU A 10 -5.67 16.57 16.36
CA LEU A 10 -5.36 15.90 15.11
C LEU A 10 -4.76 14.50 15.34
N GLU A 11 -3.86 14.34 16.32
CA GLU A 11 -3.33 13.04 16.72
C GLU A 11 -4.44 12.10 17.21
N GLU A 12 -5.37 12.60 18.02
CA GLU A 12 -6.53 11.83 18.48
C GLU A 12 -7.39 11.34 17.31
N VAL A 13 -7.66 12.21 16.32
CA VAL A 13 -8.42 11.83 15.11
C VAL A 13 -7.69 10.76 14.30
N LEU A 14 -6.37 10.87 14.14
CA LEU A 14 -5.57 9.87 13.41
C LEU A 14 -5.44 8.54 14.19
N ALA A 15 -5.50 8.58 15.52
CA ALA A 15 -5.41 7.42 16.40
C ALA A 15 -6.73 6.65 16.54
N GLN A 16 -7.88 7.29 16.27
CA GLN A 16 -9.18 6.62 16.34
C GLN A 16 -9.25 5.40 15.40
N ARG A 17 -10.08 4.42 15.81
CA ARG A 17 -10.31 3.16 15.10
C ARG A 17 -11.80 2.89 15.05
N ASN A 18 -12.33 2.57 13.87
CA ASN A 18 -13.72 2.16 13.72
C ASN A 18 -13.94 0.67 14.09
N SER A 19 -15.15 0.14 13.89
CA SER A 19 -15.50 -1.25 14.24
C SER A 19 -14.70 -2.33 13.49
N LYS A 20 -14.02 -1.98 12.40
CA LYS A 20 -13.12 -2.87 11.63
C LYS A 20 -11.65 -2.71 12.02
N GLY A 21 -11.35 -1.89 13.04
CA GLY A 21 -9.98 -1.53 13.40
C GLY A 21 -9.34 -0.60 12.37
N GLU A 22 -10.13 0.06 11.53
CA GLU A 22 -9.62 0.97 10.51
C GLU A 22 -9.44 2.37 11.10
N ASN A 23 -8.33 3.01 10.76
CA ASN A 23 -8.08 4.42 11.04
C ASN A 23 -8.39 5.29 9.82
N PHE A 24 -8.18 6.61 9.99
CA PHE A 24 -8.35 7.60 8.92
C PHE A 24 -7.74 7.17 7.57
N PHE A 25 -6.52 6.62 7.56
CA PHE A 25 -5.84 6.21 6.32
C PHE A 25 -6.51 5.02 5.63
N HIS A 26 -7.04 4.06 6.41
CA HIS A 26 -7.79 2.95 5.86
C HIS A 26 -9.12 3.41 5.26
N GLU A 27 -9.84 4.29 5.96
CA GLU A 27 -11.14 4.81 5.50
C GLU A 27 -10.98 5.66 4.24
N ALA A 28 -9.93 6.49 4.20
CA ALA A 28 -9.60 7.29 3.03
C ALA A 28 -9.17 6.41 1.83
N ALA A 29 -8.35 5.37 2.08
CA ALA A 29 -7.98 4.38 1.06
C ALA A 29 -9.21 3.65 0.51
N ARG A 30 -10.15 3.24 1.36
CA ARG A 30 -11.36 2.50 0.96
C ARG A 30 -12.38 3.33 0.21
N SER A 31 -12.60 4.57 0.67
CA SER A 31 -13.46 5.52 -0.05
C SER A 31 -12.84 6.02 -1.35
N GLY A 32 -11.53 5.87 -1.53
CA GLY A 32 -10.80 6.37 -2.70
C GLY A 32 -10.72 7.89 -2.74
N SER A 33 -10.78 8.54 -1.58
CA SER A 33 -10.92 9.99 -1.48
C SER A 33 -9.57 10.70 -1.56
N PHE A 34 -9.07 10.89 -2.78
CA PHE A 34 -7.81 11.64 -3.05
C PHE A 34 -7.83 13.04 -2.44
N SER A 35 -8.93 13.77 -2.63
CA SER A 35 -9.08 15.15 -2.17
C SER A 35 -9.04 15.25 -0.65
N LEU A 36 -9.57 14.25 0.07
CA LEU A 36 -9.53 14.26 1.53
C LEU A 36 -8.09 14.05 2.02
N ILE A 37 -7.38 13.04 1.51
CA ILE A 37 -5.99 12.79 1.92
C ILE A 37 -5.12 13.99 1.59
N THR A 38 -5.17 14.49 0.35
CA THR A 38 -4.33 15.60 -0.12
C THR A 38 -4.57 16.91 0.65
N ARG A 39 -5.81 17.22 1.04
CA ARG A 39 -6.10 18.40 1.89
C ARG A 39 -5.49 18.28 3.28
N PHE A 40 -5.32 17.06 3.79
CA PHE A 40 -4.77 16.81 5.13
C PHE A 40 -3.25 16.66 5.14
N VAL A 41 -2.61 16.34 4.00
CA VAL A 41 -1.13 16.21 3.86
C VAL A 41 -0.35 17.32 4.59
N PRO A 42 -0.67 18.63 4.45
CA PRO A 42 0.11 19.69 5.08
C PRO A 42 0.08 19.64 6.62
N PHE A 43 -0.97 19.06 7.19
CA PHE A 43 -1.19 19.03 8.64
C PHE A 43 -0.63 17.77 9.30
N ILE A 44 -0.47 16.67 8.56
CA ILE A 44 -0.09 15.36 9.12
C ILE A 44 1.39 15.02 8.89
N ARG A 45 2.10 15.77 8.03
CA ARG A 45 3.55 15.60 7.83
C ARG A 45 4.28 15.90 9.13
N GLY A 46 5.01 14.90 9.65
CA GLY A 46 5.82 15.03 10.87
C GLY A 46 5.09 14.72 12.19
N ILE A 47 3.79 14.42 12.17
CA ILE A 47 2.98 14.17 13.37
C ILE A 47 2.68 12.68 13.57
N GLY A 48 3.71 11.82 13.60
CA GLY A 48 3.53 10.39 13.89
C GLY A 48 2.65 9.60 12.89
N ALA A 49 2.27 10.20 11.75
CA ALA A 49 1.40 9.61 10.73
C ALA A 49 1.90 8.25 10.22
N ALA A 50 3.22 8.04 10.21
CA ALA A 50 3.85 6.78 9.85
C ALA A 50 3.37 5.59 10.70
N ALA A 51 3.09 5.79 11.99
CA ALA A 51 2.56 4.74 12.85
C ALA A 51 1.15 4.32 12.40
N GLY A 52 0.29 5.30 12.07
CA GLY A 52 -1.06 5.04 11.58
C GLY A 52 -1.08 4.37 10.19
N LEU A 53 -0.21 4.78 9.29
CA LEU A 53 -0.14 4.26 7.91
C LEU A 53 0.20 2.75 7.86
N ASN A 54 1.04 2.31 8.80
CA ASN A 54 1.60 0.95 8.87
C ASN A 54 0.96 0.08 9.96
N THR A 55 -0.08 0.56 10.65
CA THR A 55 -0.86 -0.27 11.58
C THR A 55 -1.86 -1.12 10.79
N PRO A 56 -1.94 -2.44 11.01
CA PRO A 56 -2.97 -3.27 10.37
C PRO A 56 -4.36 -3.05 11.00
N ASN A 57 -5.41 -3.15 10.19
CA ASN A 57 -6.79 -3.29 10.67
C ASN A 57 -7.07 -4.71 11.22
N TYR A 58 -8.30 -5.00 11.65
CA TYR A 58 -8.65 -6.33 12.18
C TYR A 58 -8.60 -7.46 11.13
N ALA A 59 -8.57 -7.12 9.84
CA ALA A 59 -8.31 -8.07 8.76
C ALA A 59 -6.80 -8.21 8.45
N GLY A 60 -5.92 -7.65 9.28
CA GLY A 60 -4.46 -7.69 9.09
C GLY A 60 -3.94 -6.73 8.02
N GLN A 61 -4.78 -5.91 7.41
CA GLN A 61 -4.44 -5.08 6.25
C GLN A 61 -3.95 -3.71 6.69
N LEU A 62 -2.83 -3.25 6.12
CA LEU A 62 -2.40 -1.85 6.17
C LEU A 62 -3.23 -1.00 5.18
N SER A 63 -3.16 0.32 5.28
CA SER A 63 -3.88 1.26 4.40
C SER A 63 -3.58 1.04 2.90
N ILE A 64 -2.33 0.72 2.53
CA ILE A 64 -1.96 0.39 1.14
C ILE A 64 -2.58 -0.90 0.63
N HIS A 65 -2.80 -1.90 1.50
CA HIS A 65 -3.46 -3.15 1.14
C HIS A 65 -4.94 -2.91 0.90
N VAL A 66 -5.57 -2.07 1.73
CA VAL A 66 -6.94 -1.63 1.50
C VAL A 66 -7.07 -0.98 0.13
N ALA A 67 -6.20 -0.02 -0.21
CA ALA A 67 -6.22 0.64 -1.52
C ALA A 67 -6.08 -0.36 -2.68
N ALA A 68 -5.13 -1.30 -2.58
CA ALA A 68 -4.90 -2.35 -3.57
C ALA A 68 -6.07 -3.34 -3.66
N VAL A 69 -6.82 -3.55 -2.57
CA VAL A 69 -7.96 -4.47 -2.54
C VAL A 69 -9.22 -3.83 -3.12
N THR A 70 -9.49 -2.58 -2.79
CA THR A 70 -10.77 -1.91 -3.09
C THR A 70 -10.78 -1.23 -4.44
N HIS A 71 -9.62 -0.77 -4.92
CA HIS A 71 -9.50 -0.03 -6.18
C HIS A 71 -8.67 -0.80 -7.20
N ARG A 72 -8.66 -0.29 -8.44
CA ARG A 72 -7.97 -0.93 -9.56
C ARG A 72 -7.13 0.06 -10.35
N ARG A 73 -6.08 -0.46 -10.98
CA ARG A 73 -5.22 0.20 -11.96
C ARG A 73 -4.71 1.54 -11.42
N TRP A 74 -4.88 2.62 -12.19
CA TRP A 74 -4.44 3.96 -11.83
C TRP A 74 -5.01 4.47 -10.51
N HIS A 75 -6.27 4.13 -10.17
CA HIS A 75 -6.87 4.62 -8.92
C HIS A 75 -6.17 4.01 -7.69
N ALA A 76 -5.89 2.71 -7.72
CA ALA A 76 -5.13 2.06 -6.65
C ALA A 76 -3.69 2.59 -6.60
N ALA A 77 -3.03 2.71 -7.76
CA ALA A 77 -1.67 3.24 -7.85
C ALA A 77 -1.57 4.65 -7.25
N LYS A 78 -2.49 5.56 -7.62
CA LYS A 78 -2.48 6.94 -7.14
C LYS A 78 -2.75 7.04 -5.63
N LEU A 79 -3.59 6.18 -5.07
CA LEU A 79 -3.80 6.14 -3.62
C LEU A 79 -2.57 5.64 -2.89
N ILE A 80 -1.95 4.56 -3.38
CA ILE A 80 -0.73 3.99 -2.78
C ILE A 80 0.41 5.00 -2.88
N GLU A 81 0.57 5.70 -4.00
CA GLU A 81 1.56 6.78 -4.17
C GLU A 81 1.43 7.83 -3.05
N ILE A 82 0.24 8.38 -2.85
CA ILE A 82 0.00 9.40 -1.82
C ILE A 82 0.26 8.86 -0.41
N LEU A 83 -0.15 7.61 -0.13
CA LEU A 83 0.10 6.98 1.17
C LEU A 83 1.60 6.75 1.41
N VAL A 84 2.36 6.36 0.39
CA VAL A 84 3.81 6.17 0.46
C VAL A 84 4.53 7.50 0.62
N GLU A 85 4.11 8.56 -0.07
CA GLU A 85 4.60 9.93 0.14
C GLU A 85 4.38 10.44 1.58
N LEU A 86 3.40 9.88 2.28
CA LEU A 86 3.11 10.15 3.69
C LEU A 86 3.87 9.24 4.67
N GLY A 87 4.61 8.25 4.17
CA GLY A 87 5.42 7.32 4.97
C GLY A 87 4.82 5.92 5.16
N ALA A 88 3.85 5.51 4.34
CA ALA A 88 3.45 4.11 4.28
C ALA A 88 4.60 3.27 3.69
N ASP A 89 4.84 2.11 4.27
CA ASP A 89 5.79 1.14 3.72
C ASP A 89 5.16 0.44 2.51
N ILE A 90 5.66 0.75 1.31
CA ILE A 90 5.22 0.12 0.05
C ILE A 90 5.40 -1.40 0.04
N ASN A 91 6.33 -1.91 0.86
CA ASN A 91 6.67 -3.31 0.99
C ASN A 91 6.00 -3.99 2.19
N GLY A 92 5.15 -3.27 2.92
CA GLY A 92 4.47 -3.81 4.10
C GLY A 92 3.73 -5.11 3.76
N GLN A 93 3.80 -6.09 4.65
CA GLN A 93 3.12 -7.38 4.50
C GLN A 93 1.88 -7.39 5.40
N GLU A 94 0.71 -7.67 4.82
CA GLU A 94 -0.51 -7.85 5.64
C GLU A 94 -0.41 -9.10 6.52
N SER A 95 -1.04 -9.06 7.69
CA SER A 95 -0.80 -10.01 8.77
C SER A 95 -1.40 -11.40 8.56
N VAL A 96 -2.34 -11.58 7.63
CA VAL A 96 -3.09 -12.83 7.45
C VAL A 96 -2.38 -13.79 6.50
N GLU A 97 -2.05 -13.35 5.29
CA GLU A 97 -1.34 -14.19 4.30
C GLU A 97 0.09 -13.68 4.03
N GLY A 98 0.56 -12.63 4.70
CA GLY A 98 1.89 -12.05 4.44
C GLY A 98 2.00 -11.40 3.07
N ASN A 99 0.89 -11.09 2.40
CA ASN A 99 0.94 -10.49 1.07
C ASN A 99 1.39 -9.04 1.14
N THR A 100 2.21 -8.62 0.18
CA THR A 100 2.43 -7.20 -0.11
C THR A 100 1.35 -6.66 -1.05
N ALA A 101 1.29 -5.35 -1.27
CA ALA A 101 0.41 -4.77 -2.30
C ALA A 101 0.65 -5.38 -3.70
N LEU A 102 1.89 -5.79 -4.02
CA LEU A 102 2.22 -6.45 -5.29
C LEU A 102 1.60 -7.85 -5.39
N HIS A 103 1.63 -8.63 -4.30
CA HIS A 103 0.93 -9.93 -4.25
C HIS A 103 -0.57 -9.76 -4.45
N ILE A 104 -1.18 -8.73 -3.85
CA ILE A 104 -2.60 -8.42 -4.03
C ILE A 104 -2.90 -8.09 -5.50
N ALA A 105 -2.08 -7.25 -6.15
CA ALA A 105 -2.22 -6.95 -7.58
C ALA A 105 -2.17 -8.23 -8.44
N VAL A 106 -1.30 -9.20 -8.09
CA VAL A 106 -1.23 -10.52 -8.74
C VAL A 106 -2.51 -11.32 -8.53
N LYS A 107 -3.00 -11.46 -7.29
CA LYS A 107 -4.24 -12.19 -6.97
C LYS A 107 -5.45 -11.59 -7.69
N GLN A 108 -5.45 -10.27 -7.87
CA GLN A 108 -6.54 -9.54 -8.50
C GLN A 108 -6.43 -9.47 -10.03
N LEU A 109 -5.36 -9.98 -10.64
CA LEU A 109 -5.06 -9.83 -12.08
C LEU A 109 -4.96 -8.36 -12.52
N ASP A 110 -4.53 -7.47 -11.62
CA ASP A 110 -4.35 -6.06 -11.90
C ASP A 110 -2.97 -5.79 -12.49
N TYR A 111 -2.86 -6.03 -13.80
CA TYR A 111 -1.62 -5.86 -14.54
C TYR A 111 -1.05 -4.43 -14.44
N ALA A 112 -1.93 -3.41 -14.44
CA ALA A 112 -1.50 -2.02 -14.43
C ALA A 112 -0.97 -1.61 -13.06
N LEU A 113 -1.63 -2.06 -11.98
CA LEU A 113 -1.11 -1.84 -10.64
C LEU A 113 0.20 -2.60 -10.42
N ALA A 114 0.30 -3.84 -10.88
CA ALA A 114 1.53 -4.62 -10.77
C ALA A 114 2.71 -3.97 -11.51
N GLU A 115 2.46 -3.49 -12.73
CA GLU A 115 3.46 -2.77 -13.53
C GLU A 115 3.92 -1.48 -12.83
N TRP A 116 2.98 -0.69 -12.33
CA TRP A 116 3.29 0.54 -11.58
C TRP A 116 4.07 0.25 -10.29
N LEU A 117 3.66 -0.76 -9.51
CA LEU A 117 4.37 -1.14 -8.28
C LEU A 117 5.81 -1.58 -8.58
N CYS A 118 6.03 -2.33 -9.66
CA CYS A 118 7.37 -2.76 -10.07
C CYS A 118 8.30 -1.60 -10.44
N SER A 119 7.75 -0.48 -10.92
CA SER A 119 8.54 0.71 -11.27
C SER A 119 8.83 1.64 -10.09
N GLN A 120 8.27 1.37 -8.90
CA GLN A 120 8.46 2.27 -7.77
C GLN A 120 9.87 2.18 -7.17
N PRO A 121 10.41 3.30 -6.66
CA PRO A 121 11.64 3.28 -5.88
C PRO A 121 11.44 2.47 -4.60
N GLY A 122 12.46 1.69 -4.21
CA GLY A 122 12.44 0.89 -2.98
C GLY A 122 11.53 -0.35 -2.98
N ILE A 123 10.81 -0.66 -4.06
CA ILE A 123 10.00 -1.89 -4.13
C ILE A 123 10.88 -3.16 -4.04
N HIS A 124 10.52 -4.08 -3.16
CA HIS A 124 11.19 -5.38 -2.98
C HIS A 124 10.38 -6.50 -3.64
N LEU A 125 10.81 -6.90 -4.84
CA LEU A 125 10.11 -7.89 -5.65
C LEU A 125 10.21 -9.32 -5.08
N GLU A 126 11.24 -9.60 -4.29
CA GLU A 126 11.56 -10.94 -3.75
C GLU A 126 10.92 -11.24 -2.40
N LEU A 127 10.13 -10.31 -1.83
CA LEU A 127 9.41 -10.58 -0.59
C LEU A 127 8.47 -11.76 -0.78
N ARG A 128 8.47 -12.65 0.22
CA ARG A 128 7.71 -13.89 0.21
C ARG A 128 6.54 -13.79 1.15
N ASN A 129 5.36 -14.17 0.68
CA ASN A 129 4.16 -14.25 1.51
C ASN A 129 4.20 -15.47 2.44
N ALA A 130 3.15 -15.70 3.23
CA ALA A 130 3.06 -16.80 4.20
C ALA A 130 3.08 -18.20 3.54
N LYS A 131 2.83 -18.30 2.22
CA LYS A 131 3.00 -19.54 1.45
C LYS A 131 4.43 -19.70 0.92
N ASN A 132 5.35 -18.85 1.37
CA ASN A 132 6.73 -18.76 0.91
C ASN A 132 6.86 -18.46 -0.59
N LEU A 133 5.89 -17.75 -1.18
CA LEU A 133 5.90 -17.39 -2.60
C LEU A 133 6.18 -15.92 -2.78
N SER A 134 7.07 -15.56 -3.71
CA SER A 134 7.16 -14.20 -4.23
C SER A 134 5.97 -13.87 -5.13
N SER A 135 5.81 -12.60 -5.50
CA SER A 135 4.73 -12.19 -6.42
C SER A 135 4.87 -12.85 -7.79
N LEU A 136 6.10 -13.06 -8.27
CA LEU A 136 6.38 -13.77 -9.52
C LEU A 136 6.05 -15.26 -9.42
N GLU A 137 6.46 -15.91 -8.34
CA GLU A 137 6.16 -17.33 -8.10
C GLU A 137 4.65 -17.56 -7.97
N LEU A 138 3.93 -16.67 -7.29
CA LEU A 138 2.47 -16.70 -7.22
C LEU A 138 1.82 -16.59 -8.61
N ALA A 139 2.33 -15.71 -9.48
CA ALA A 139 1.84 -15.58 -10.86
C ALA A 139 2.14 -16.84 -11.70
N LEU A 140 3.29 -17.50 -11.46
CA LEU A 140 3.66 -18.77 -12.09
C LEU A 140 2.71 -19.89 -11.67
N THR A 141 2.43 -20.04 -10.38
CA THR A 141 1.47 -21.04 -9.85
C THR A 141 0.08 -20.83 -10.44
N ASN A 142 -0.35 -19.58 -10.62
CA ASN A 142 -1.65 -19.26 -11.23
C ASN A 142 -1.68 -19.43 -12.76
N GLY A 143 -0.54 -19.71 -13.42
CA GLY A 143 -0.45 -19.85 -14.88
C GLY A 143 -0.75 -18.57 -15.66
N ASN A 144 -0.73 -17.40 -15.02
CA ASN A 144 -1.09 -16.14 -15.67
C ASN A 144 0.07 -15.59 -16.51
N ARG A 145 0.12 -16.00 -17.78
CA ARG A 145 1.17 -15.58 -18.75
C ARG A 145 1.35 -14.07 -18.86
N LYS A 146 0.27 -13.28 -18.78
CA LYS A 146 0.36 -11.83 -18.89
C LYS A 146 0.99 -11.22 -17.64
N MET A 147 0.57 -11.68 -16.45
CA MET A 147 1.15 -11.21 -15.18
C MET A 147 2.62 -11.61 -15.05
N ILE A 148 2.98 -12.82 -15.47
CA ILE A 148 4.37 -13.29 -15.48
C ILE A 148 5.25 -12.35 -16.32
N ARG A 149 4.78 -11.90 -17.50
CA ARG A 149 5.53 -10.94 -18.34
C ARG A 149 5.69 -9.60 -17.65
N VAL A 150 4.62 -9.05 -17.07
CA VAL A 150 4.66 -7.77 -16.34
C VAL A 150 5.72 -7.83 -15.23
N LEU A 151 5.67 -8.87 -14.40
CA LEU A 151 6.61 -9.02 -13.29
C LEU A 151 8.04 -9.22 -13.81
N LYS A 152 8.29 -10.13 -14.78
CA LYS A 152 9.64 -10.33 -15.34
C LYS A 152 10.27 -9.06 -15.89
N ASN A 153 9.47 -8.19 -16.52
CA ASN A 153 9.94 -6.89 -16.97
C ASN A 153 10.38 -6.02 -15.79
N GLY A 154 9.58 -5.96 -14.72
CA GLY A 154 9.94 -5.27 -13.47
C GLY A 154 11.25 -5.74 -12.85
N TYR A 155 11.48 -7.06 -12.80
CA TYR A 155 12.74 -7.65 -12.31
C TYR A 155 13.94 -7.27 -13.19
N SER A 156 13.75 -7.26 -14.52
CA SER A 156 14.83 -6.94 -15.46
C SER A 156 15.30 -5.50 -15.29
N ILE A 157 14.38 -4.56 -15.06
CA ILE A 157 14.69 -3.14 -14.82
C ILE A 157 15.54 -2.97 -13.54
N LYS A 158 15.19 -3.66 -12.44
CA LYS A 158 15.96 -3.55 -11.18
C LYS A 158 17.38 -4.11 -11.28
N ASN A 159 17.60 -5.11 -12.11
CA ASN A 159 18.93 -5.69 -12.33
C ASN A 159 19.84 -4.82 -13.22
N THR A 160 19.27 -3.89 -14.00
CA THR A 160 20.07 -2.96 -14.82
C THR A 160 20.48 -1.70 -14.07
N ASP A 161 19.76 -1.33 -13.00
CA ASP A 161 20.07 -0.15 -12.18
C ASP A 161 21.16 -0.41 -11.11
N SER A 162 21.74 -1.63 -11.08
CA SER A 162 22.76 -2.07 -10.11
C SER A 162 24.18 -2.17 -10.69
N VAL A 163 24.44 -1.51 -11.83
CA VAL A 163 25.75 -1.42 -12.51
C VAL A 163 26.19 0.03 -12.63
#